data_AF-A0A2N1U5T0-F1
#
_entry.id   AF-A0A2N1U5T0-F1
#
_cell.length_a   1.000
_cell.length_b   1.000
_cell.length_c   1.000
_cell.angle_alpha   90.00
_cell.angle_beta   90.00
_cell.angle_gamma   90.00
#
_symmetry.space_group_name_H-M   'P 1'
#
loop_
_entity.id
_entity.type
_entity.pdbx_description
1 polymer ?
#
loop_
_entity_poly.entity_id
_entity_poly.type
_entity_poly.pdbx_seq_one_letter_code
_entity_poly.pdbx_strand_id
1 'polypeptide(L)' 'MNLPVRMRRLRTSDSMRRLVSGVSVSVDNLVKPLFVCPGKNIKKPIKSMFDCFHFS' A
#
# COMPACT_ATOMS: atom_id res chain seq x y z
N MET A 1 -13.56 -30.32 23.94
CA MET A 1 -12.45 -29.34 24.11
C MET A 1 -13.05 -27.97 24.40
N ASN A 2 -12.89 -27.45 25.63
CA ASN A 2 -13.34 -26.10 26.02
C ASN A 2 -12.26 -25.08 25.63
N LEU A 3 -12.56 -24.22 24.67
CA LEU A 3 -11.66 -23.15 24.21
C LEU A 3 -12.28 -21.80 24.61
N PRO A 4 -11.88 -21.22 25.75
CA PRO A 4 -12.49 -20.00 26.29
C PRO A 4 -12.25 -18.79 25.38
N VAL A 5 -11.08 -18.73 24.73
CA VAL A 5 -10.76 -17.71 23.73
C VAL A 5 -10.86 -18.31 22.33
N ARG A 6 -11.60 -17.62 21.46
CA ARG A 6 -11.77 -18.01 20.05
C ARG A 6 -11.58 -16.79 19.15
N MET A 7 -10.33 -16.53 18.77
CA MET A 7 -9.95 -15.35 17.98
C MET A 7 -10.65 -15.27 16.60
N ARG A 8 -11.14 -16.40 16.08
CA ARG A 8 -11.96 -16.42 14.85
C ARG A 8 -13.26 -15.62 14.98
N ARG A 9 -13.79 -15.40 16.19
CA ARG A 9 -15.00 -14.59 16.43
C ARG A 9 -14.83 -13.14 16.00
N LEU A 10 -13.62 -12.59 16.07
CA LEU A 10 -13.32 -11.23 15.61
C LEU A 10 -13.15 -11.12 14.08
N ARG A 11 -13.22 -12.25 13.35
CA ARG A 11 -13.00 -12.32 11.90
C ARG A 11 -14.24 -12.78 11.12
N THR A 12 -15.38 -12.92 11.79
CA THR A 12 -16.62 -13.53 11.26
C THR A 12 -17.28 -12.71 10.16
N SER A 13 -17.27 -11.39 10.27
CA SER A 13 -17.86 -10.49 9.29
C SER A 13 -16.86 -9.39 8.90
N ASP A 14 -17.17 -8.71 7.81
CA ASP A 14 -16.39 -7.55 7.37
C ASP A 14 -16.47 -6.40 8.38
N SER A 15 -17.67 -6.11 8.88
CA SER A 15 -17.92 -5.11 9.92
C SER A 15 -17.10 -5.36 11.20
N MET A 16 -17.02 -6.62 11.66
CA MET A 16 -16.24 -6.98 12.85
C MET A 16 -14.74 -6.78 12.62
N ARG A 17 -14.22 -7.18 11.45
CA ARG A 17 -12.80 -6.97 11.11
C ARG A 17 -12.45 -5.48 11.04
N ARG A 18 -13.35 -4.65 10.51
CA ARG A 18 -13.16 -3.21 10.40
C ARG A 18 -13.25 -2.49 11.74
N LEU A 19 -14.08 -2.98 12.68
CA LEU A 19 -14.16 -2.44 14.04
C LEU A 19 -12.87 -2.68 14.83
N VAL A 20 -12.24 -3.85 14.65
CA VAL A 20 -11.04 -4.25 15.42
C VAL A 20 -9.72 -4.00 14.68
N SER A 21 -9.75 -3.42 13.47
CA SER A 21 -8.53 -3.14 12.71
C SER A 21 -7.67 -2.11 13.43
N GLY A 22 -6.39 -2.43 13.67
CA GLY A 22 -5.44 -1.52 14.32
C GLY A 22 -4.57 -0.69 13.36
N VAL A 23 -4.72 -0.88 12.05
CA VAL A 23 -3.92 -0.20 11.02
C VAL A 23 -4.84 0.34 9.94
N SER A 24 -4.66 1.60 9.57
CA SER A 24 -5.33 2.25 8.45
C SER A 24 -4.30 2.83 7.49
N VAL A 25 -4.54 2.70 6.18
CA VAL A 25 -3.72 3.33 5.14
C VAL A 25 -4.61 4.30 4.36
N SER A 26 -4.23 5.58 4.30
CA SER A 26 -4.84 6.61 3.46
C SER A 26 -3.82 7.17 2.46
N VAL A 27 -4.28 8.01 1.53
CA VAL A 27 -3.43 8.72 0.57
C VAL A 27 -2.41 9.62 1.28
N ASP A 28 -2.76 10.15 2.45
CA ASP A 28 -1.87 11.00 3.26
C ASP A 28 -0.63 10.27 3.76
N ASN A 29 -0.67 8.94 3.81
CA ASN A 29 0.47 8.11 4.21
C ASN A 29 1.43 7.82 3.06
N LEU A 30 1.14 8.28 1.83
CA LEU A 30 1.89 7.92 0.63
C LEU A 30 2.80 9.06 0.17
N VAL A 31 4.05 8.72 -0.12
CA VAL A 31 5.02 9.61 -0.79
C VAL A 31 5.40 8.99 -2.12
N LYS A 32 5.21 9.73 -3.22
CA LYS A 32 5.58 9.28 -4.57
C LYS A 32 6.92 9.91 -5.00
N PRO A 33 8.04 9.16 -4.98
CA PRO A 33 9.31 9.68 -5.49
C PRO A 33 9.25 9.84 -7.02
N LEU A 34 9.92 10.87 -7.54
CA LEU A 34 10.08 11.12 -8.96
C LEU A 34 11.56 11.14 -9.32
N PHE A 35 11.92 10.41 -10.39
CA PHE A 35 13.29 10.41 -10.92
C PHE A 35 13.39 11.45 -12.04
N VAL A 36 14.13 12.53 -11.81
CA VAL A 36 14.27 13.64 -12.75
C VAL A 36 15.62 13.55 -13.48
N CYS A 37 15.62 13.88 -14.77
CA CYS A 37 16.83 13.98 -15.59
C CYS A 37 16.81 15.26 -16.46
N PRO A 38 17.97 15.81 -16.84
CA PRO A 38 18.03 16.94 -17.77
C PRO A 38 17.49 16.54 -19.16
N GLY A 39 16.89 17.49 -19.87
CA GLY A 39 16.32 17.30 -21.22
C GLY A 39 14.96 17.96 -21.38
N LYS A 40 14.20 17.56 -22.41
CA LYS A 40 12.83 18.00 -22.64
C LYS A 40 11.98 16.84 -23.15
N ASN A 41 10.79 16.66 -22.57
CA ASN A 41 9.82 15.62 -22.96
C ASN A 41 10.37 14.17 -22.88
N ILE A 42 11.20 13.89 -21.88
CA ILE A 42 11.74 12.55 -21.65
C ILE A 42 10.76 11.75 -20.77
N LYS A 43 10.47 10.52 -21.19
CA LYS A 43 9.86 9.47 -20.38
C LYS A 43 10.60 8.16 -20.64
N LYS A 44 11.65 7.91 -19.88
CA LYS A 44 12.55 6.77 -20.11
C LYS A 44 12.37 5.71 -19.02
N PRO A 45 12.07 4.45 -19.35
CA PRO A 45 11.88 3.40 -18.35
C PRO A 45 13.18 3.05 -17.62
N ILE A 46 13.08 2.71 -16.34
CA ILE A 46 14.18 2.20 -15.52
C ILE A 46 14.13 0.67 -15.57
N LYS A 47 15.11 0.05 -16.22
CA LYS A 47 15.09 -1.41 -16.49
C LYS A 47 14.94 -2.28 -15.24
N SER A 48 15.51 -1.88 -14.11
CA SER A 48 15.45 -2.61 -12.84
C SER A 48 14.19 -2.34 -12.03
N MET A 49 13.39 -1.33 -12.41
CA MET A 49 12.21 -0.89 -11.66
C MET A 49 11.01 -0.81 -12.61
N PHE A 50 10.17 -1.84 -12.59
CA PHE A 50 8.95 -1.89 -13.40
C PHE A 50 8.06 -0.67 -13.11
N ASP A 51 7.47 -0.10 -14.17
CA ASP A 51 6.64 1.11 -14.13
C ASP A 51 7.29 2.36 -13.51
N CYS A 52 8.61 2.39 -13.36
CA CYS A 52 9.35 3.58 -12.95
C CYS A 52 10.09 4.21 -14.13
N PHE A 53 10.11 5.53 -14.20
CA PHE A 53 10.64 6.29 -15.33
C PHE A 53 11.49 7.48 -14.87
N HIS A 54 12.46 7.85 -15.70
CA HIS A 54 13.07 9.19 -15.67
C HIS A 54 12.22 10.17 -16.47
N PHE A 55 12.04 11.37 -15.93
CA PHE A 55 11.27 12.46 -16.53
C PHE A 55 12.10 13.74 -16.69
N SER A 56 11.81 14.53 -17.72
CA SER A 56 12.36 15.88 -17.95
C SER A 56 11.31 16.89 -18.39
#